data_AF-A0A963N9Z0-F1
#
_entry.id   AF-A0A963N9Z0-F1
#
_cell.length_a   1.000
_cell.length_b   1.000
_cell.length_c   1.000
_cell.angle_alpha   90.00
_cell.angle_beta   90.00
_cell.angle_gamma   90.00
#
_symmetry.space_group_name_H-M   'P 1'
#
loop_
_entity.id
_entity.type
_entity.pdbx_description
1 polymer ?
#
loop_
_entity_poly.entity_id
_entity_poly.type
_entity_poly.pdbx_seq_one_letter_code
_entity_poly.pdbx_strand_id
1 'polypeptide(L)'
;MSDFGGMEDLLQDFLQEAGDLLSDVDNKLVDLERSPDDGRLLNDIFRGFHTIKGGAGFLNAGELVKLCHLTENLFDKLRNGEKTLSPELMDTIMAATQGVREMFGEIAQGRQPVPASPAVADALRAALEDRVEENIGAGTAAGSPAATPASPPDAPAAQGSAPAAAGGPDWQRLHQALVGPRPGPSSAVAPAQPPAVAAPAAPAGAVDAAKLQPHFPPEGRRATDKPGAVASAAPGGRRAEEKGAVRETTIRVDTARLDQVLNLSGEIGLTKNRLTSLRADILAGRTDSDTLQALDQAVSQLDLLVSDLQNSVMKTRMQPIGRLFQKYPRIARDLARQLGKDVELALIGEETEVDKTMIEDLADPLVHLIRNAVDHGVESAEQRQAAGKPVKSVVRLEARQEGDHIVLIIADDGRGMSPEKIRAKAIEKNIISEEEANTLDDRQSLNLIF
;
A
#
# COMPACT_ATOMS: atom_id res chain seq x y z
N MET A 1 -14.17 -19.89 27.46
CA MET A 1 -12.71 -19.73 27.41
C MET A 1 -12.36 -19.70 25.94
N SER A 2 -11.62 -18.69 25.47
CA SER A 2 -11.18 -18.62 24.08
C SER A 2 -10.26 -19.80 23.80
N ASP A 3 -10.48 -20.52 22.69
CA ASP A 3 -9.59 -21.60 22.26
C ASP A 3 -8.21 -21.07 21.83
N PHE A 4 -8.06 -19.74 21.72
CA PHE A 4 -6.84 -19.03 21.32
C PHE A 4 -6.17 -18.26 22.48
N GLY A 5 -6.39 -18.68 23.73
CA GLY A 5 -5.85 -18.01 24.91
C GLY A 5 -4.34 -17.76 24.85
N GLY A 6 -3.90 -16.51 24.98
CA GLY A 6 -2.50 -16.10 24.94
C GLY A 6 -1.96 -15.73 23.56
N MET A 7 -2.81 -15.71 22.53
CA MET A 7 -2.49 -15.28 21.16
C MET A 7 -3.45 -14.19 20.65
N GLU A 8 -4.10 -13.44 21.55
CA GLU A 8 -5.16 -12.48 21.21
C GLU A 8 -4.70 -11.39 20.24
N ASP A 9 -3.49 -10.86 20.42
CA ASP A 9 -2.92 -9.82 19.53
C ASP A 9 -2.65 -10.39 18.13
N LEU A 10 -2.07 -11.60 18.04
CA LEU A 10 -1.79 -12.27 16.77
C LEU A 10 -3.07 -12.71 16.06
N LEU A 11 -4.09 -13.08 16.82
CA LEU A 11 -5.42 -13.39 16.32
C LEU A 11 -6.06 -12.16 15.68
N GLN A 12 -5.98 -10.99 16.33
CA GLN A 12 -6.50 -9.74 15.77
C GLN A 12 -5.77 -9.34 14.48
N ASP A 13 -4.44 -9.38 14.48
CA ASP A 13 -3.64 -9.07 13.30
C ASP A 13 -3.98 -10.02 12.13
N PHE A 14 -4.07 -11.33 12.40
CA PHE A 14 -4.47 -12.32 11.41
C PHE A 14 -5.88 -12.08 10.87
N LEU A 15 -6.86 -11.84 11.74
CA LEU A 15 -8.26 -11.62 11.34
C LEU A 15 -8.40 -10.37 10.47
N GLN A 16 -7.64 -9.31 10.77
CA GLN A 16 -7.62 -8.10 9.96
C GLN A 16 -6.99 -8.35 8.59
N GLU A 17 -5.77 -8.89 8.54
CA GLU A 17 -5.05 -9.11 7.27
C GLU A 17 -5.77 -10.11 6.38
N ALA A 18 -6.21 -11.25 6.94
CA ALA A 18 -6.87 -12.28 6.18
C ALA A 18 -8.31 -11.90 5.78
N GLY A 19 -8.99 -11.05 6.56
CA GLY A 19 -10.28 -10.48 6.18
C GLY A 19 -10.20 -9.55 4.97
N ASP A 20 -9.17 -8.70 4.92
CA ASP A 20 -8.88 -7.84 3.77
C ASP A 20 -8.53 -8.69 2.54
N LEU A 21 -7.68 -9.71 2.70
CA LEU A 21 -7.32 -10.64 1.62
C LEU A 21 -8.51 -11.42 1.08
N LEU A 22 -9.40 -11.91 1.95
CA LEU A 22 -10.57 -12.67 1.53
C LEU A 22 -11.56 -11.80 0.75
N SER A 23 -11.72 -10.53 1.15
CA SER A 23 -12.55 -9.56 0.44
C SER A 23 -11.99 -9.21 -0.94
N ASP A 24 -10.66 -9.11 -1.06
CA ASP A 24 -9.97 -8.92 -2.33
C ASP A 24 -10.07 -10.16 -3.24
N VAL A 25 -10.01 -11.37 -2.67
CA VAL A 25 -10.24 -12.63 -3.39
C VAL A 25 -11.66 -12.68 -3.95
N ASP A 26 -12.69 -12.32 -3.18
CA ASP A 26 -14.09 -12.31 -3.66
C ASP A 26 -14.28 -11.39 -4.87
N ASN A 27 -13.73 -10.17 -4.83
CA ASN A 27 -13.80 -9.25 -5.96
C ASN A 27 -13.12 -9.84 -7.20
N LYS A 28 -11.95 -10.46 -7.03
CA LYS A 28 -11.21 -11.10 -8.13
C LYS A 28 -11.90 -12.34 -8.67
N LEU A 29 -12.65 -13.08 -7.85
CA LEU A 29 -13.45 -14.22 -8.31
C LEU A 29 -14.57 -13.78 -9.25
N VAL A 30 -15.22 -12.65 -8.95
CA VAL A 30 -16.21 -12.04 -9.85
C VAL A 30 -15.59 -11.59 -11.17
N ASP A 31 -14.39 -11.01 -11.13
CA ASP A 31 -13.67 -10.63 -12.35
C ASP A 31 -13.20 -11.87 -13.14
N LEU A 32 -12.79 -12.93 -12.45
CA LEU A 32 -12.39 -14.20 -13.05
C LEU A 32 -13.56 -14.90 -13.74
N GLU A 33 -14.79 -14.75 -13.24
CA GLU A 33 -16.01 -15.25 -13.90
C GLU A 33 -16.17 -14.65 -15.31
N ARG A 34 -15.83 -13.37 -15.47
CA ARG A 34 -15.90 -12.66 -16.75
C ARG A 34 -14.71 -12.93 -17.65
N SER A 35 -13.56 -13.29 -17.07
CA SER A 35 -12.30 -13.54 -17.78
C SER A 35 -11.62 -14.82 -17.27
N PRO A 36 -12.15 -16.02 -17.63
CA PRO A 36 -11.71 -17.30 -17.07
C PRO A 36 -10.24 -17.67 -17.34
N ASP A 37 -9.69 -17.17 -18.46
CA ASP A 37 -8.32 -17.45 -18.91
C ASP A 37 -7.29 -16.43 -18.39
N ASP A 38 -7.68 -15.48 -17.53
CA ASP A 38 -6.74 -14.50 -16.99
C ASP A 38 -5.82 -15.14 -15.94
N GLY A 39 -4.66 -15.59 -16.41
CA GLY A 39 -3.62 -16.15 -15.56
C GLY A 39 -3.09 -15.21 -14.46
N ARG A 40 -3.30 -13.88 -14.56
CA ARG A 40 -2.96 -12.96 -13.47
C ARG A 40 -3.95 -13.09 -12.32
N LEU A 41 -5.25 -13.10 -12.62
CA LEU A 41 -6.30 -13.28 -11.61
C LEU A 41 -6.14 -14.64 -10.89
N LEU A 42 -5.91 -15.72 -11.64
CA LEU A 42 -5.64 -17.04 -11.06
C LEU A 42 -4.44 -17.04 -10.10
N ASN A 43 -3.34 -16.38 -10.48
CA ASN A 43 -2.14 -16.28 -9.62
C ASN A 43 -2.35 -15.41 -8.38
N ASP A 44 -3.11 -14.31 -8.51
CA ASP A 44 -3.37 -13.41 -7.38
C ASP A 44 -4.33 -14.06 -6.37
N ILE A 45 -5.35 -14.80 -6.83
CA ILE A 45 -6.26 -15.57 -5.98
C ILE A 45 -5.52 -16.72 -5.28
N PHE A 46 -4.69 -17.47 -6.02
CA PHE A 46 -3.82 -18.51 -5.45
C PHE A 46 -2.96 -17.98 -4.30
N ARG A 47 -2.32 -16.82 -4.49
CA ARG A 47 -1.52 -16.17 -3.44
C ARG A 47 -2.36 -15.80 -2.22
N GLY A 48 -3.59 -15.31 -2.43
CA GLY A 48 -4.54 -15.02 -1.35
C GLY A 48 -4.77 -16.23 -0.45
N PHE A 49 -5.15 -17.38 -1.03
CA PHE A 49 -5.36 -18.61 -0.27
C PHE A 49 -4.08 -19.15 0.38
N HIS A 50 -2.93 -19.03 -0.29
CA HIS A 50 -1.63 -19.45 0.25
C HIS A 50 -1.25 -18.67 1.52
N THR A 51 -1.46 -17.35 1.51
CA THR A 51 -1.19 -16.48 2.66
C THR A 51 -2.16 -16.78 3.81
N ILE A 52 -3.45 -16.92 3.52
CA ILE A 52 -4.47 -17.28 4.52
C ILE A 52 -4.15 -18.62 5.19
N LYS A 53 -3.75 -19.64 4.40
CA LYS A 53 -3.29 -20.94 4.92
C LYS A 53 -2.10 -20.79 5.86
N GLY A 54 -1.13 -19.95 5.51
CA GLY A 54 0.05 -19.68 6.34
C GLY A 54 -0.31 -19.11 7.71
N GLY A 55 -1.16 -18.08 7.73
CA GLY A 55 -1.64 -17.49 8.99
C GLY A 55 -2.51 -18.45 9.81
N ALA A 56 -3.41 -19.19 9.17
CA ALA A 56 -4.25 -20.20 9.83
C ALA A 56 -3.41 -21.33 10.47
N GLY A 57 -2.28 -21.69 9.86
CA GLY A 57 -1.34 -22.66 10.42
C GLY A 57 -0.68 -22.19 11.71
N PHE A 58 -0.38 -20.90 11.81
CA PHE A 58 0.20 -20.31 13.02
C PHE A 58 -0.79 -20.31 14.19
N LEU A 59 -2.08 -20.09 13.92
CA LEU A 59 -3.17 -20.15 14.90
C LEU A 59 -3.64 -21.59 15.21
N ASN A 60 -2.98 -22.60 14.66
CA ASN A 60 -3.36 -24.01 14.77
C ASN A 60 -4.82 -24.29 14.34
N ALA A 61 -5.34 -23.51 13.39
CA ALA A 61 -6.70 -23.63 12.86
C ALA A 61 -6.76 -24.71 11.76
N GLY A 62 -6.64 -25.97 12.16
CA GLY A 62 -6.41 -27.10 11.25
C GLY A 62 -7.46 -27.28 10.15
N GLU A 63 -8.74 -27.04 10.44
CA GLU A 63 -9.81 -27.17 9.44
C GLU A 63 -9.77 -26.08 8.37
N LEU A 64 -9.42 -24.86 8.77
CA LEU A 64 -9.22 -23.74 7.84
C LEU A 64 -8.01 -24.02 6.92
N VAL A 65 -6.91 -24.52 7.50
CA VAL A 65 -5.73 -24.93 6.72
C VAL A 65 -6.08 -25.98 5.67
N LYS A 66 -6.88 -26.99 6.03
CA LYS A 66 -7.31 -28.04 5.09
C LYS A 66 -8.12 -27.49 3.93
N LEU A 67 -9.11 -26.62 4.21
CA LEU A 67 -9.96 -26.06 3.16
C LEU A 67 -9.15 -25.13 2.23
N CYS A 68 -8.35 -24.22 2.79
CA CYS A 68 -7.49 -23.35 1.99
C CYS A 68 -6.50 -24.14 1.13
N HIS A 69 -5.93 -25.23 1.66
CA HIS A 69 -5.02 -26.09 0.90
C HIS A 69 -5.72 -26.79 -0.28
N LEU A 70 -6.96 -27.30 -0.10
CA LEU A 70 -7.73 -27.89 -1.20
C LEU A 70 -8.04 -26.86 -2.28
N THR A 71 -8.48 -25.66 -1.89
CA THR A 71 -8.76 -24.57 -2.83
C THR A 71 -7.50 -24.09 -3.54
N GLU A 72 -6.38 -23.97 -2.83
CA GLU A 72 -5.08 -23.62 -3.39
C GLU A 72 -4.61 -24.63 -4.44
N ASN A 73 -4.72 -25.93 -4.17
CA ASN A 73 -4.36 -26.98 -5.14
C ASN A 73 -5.22 -26.91 -6.40
N LEU A 74 -6.49 -26.51 -6.28
CA LEU A 74 -7.37 -26.35 -7.43
C LEU A 74 -6.91 -25.16 -8.30
N PHE A 75 -6.57 -24.04 -7.66
CA PHE A 75 -6.01 -22.88 -8.36
C PHE A 75 -4.62 -23.15 -8.95
N ASP A 76 -3.82 -24.05 -8.35
CA ASP A 76 -2.55 -24.49 -8.91
C ASP A 76 -2.73 -25.23 -10.24
N LYS A 77 -3.71 -26.13 -10.33
CA LYS A 77 -4.06 -26.80 -11.59
C LYS A 77 -4.58 -25.81 -12.65
N LEU A 78 -5.42 -24.86 -12.24
CA LEU A 78 -5.99 -23.85 -13.15
C LEU A 78 -4.89 -22.92 -13.71
N ARG A 79 -3.99 -22.41 -12.87
CA ARG A 79 -2.94 -21.47 -13.32
C ARG A 79 -1.85 -22.14 -14.17
N ASN A 80 -1.62 -23.44 -13.98
CA ASN A 80 -0.67 -24.22 -14.79
C ASN A 80 -1.29 -24.71 -16.11
N GLY A 81 -2.58 -24.44 -16.33
CA GLY A 81 -3.30 -24.87 -17.53
C GLY A 81 -3.62 -26.37 -17.57
N GLU A 82 -3.51 -27.06 -16.43
CA GLU A 82 -3.86 -28.48 -16.30
C GLU A 82 -5.38 -28.70 -16.29
N LYS A 83 -6.14 -27.66 -15.92
CA LYS A 83 -7.60 -27.66 -15.90
C LYS A 83 -8.15 -26.34 -16.44
N THR A 84 -9.30 -26.37 -17.09
CA THR A 84 -10.04 -25.17 -17.51
C THR A 84 -11.11 -24.80 -16.49
N LEU A 85 -11.37 -23.51 -16.34
CA LEU A 85 -12.42 -23.01 -15.46
C LEU A 85 -13.79 -23.20 -16.13
N SER A 86 -14.62 -24.09 -15.57
CA SER A 86 -16.02 -24.28 -15.98
C SER A 86 -16.97 -23.59 -14.99
N PRO A 87 -18.23 -23.30 -15.37
CA PRO A 87 -19.22 -22.73 -14.45
C PRO A 87 -19.42 -23.56 -13.18
N GLU A 88 -19.46 -24.89 -13.30
CA GLU A 88 -19.61 -25.80 -12.16
C GLU A 88 -18.39 -25.75 -11.22
N LEU A 89 -17.21 -25.55 -11.79
CA LEU A 89 -15.99 -25.38 -11.02
C LEU A 89 -15.96 -24.03 -10.32
N MET A 90 -16.47 -22.97 -10.97
CA MET A 90 -16.61 -21.66 -10.36
C MET A 90 -17.55 -21.70 -9.16
N ASP A 91 -18.72 -22.36 -9.29
CA ASP A 91 -19.65 -22.55 -8.19
C ASP A 91 -18.99 -23.28 -7.01
N THR A 92 -18.16 -24.29 -7.30
CA THR A 92 -17.40 -25.02 -6.28
C THR A 92 -16.38 -24.12 -5.57
N ILE A 93 -15.69 -23.24 -6.32
CA ILE A 93 -14.73 -22.27 -5.78
C ILE A 93 -15.44 -21.22 -4.90
N MET A 94 -16.58 -20.70 -5.34
CA MET A 94 -17.38 -19.75 -4.59
C MET A 94 -17.90 -20.38 -3.29
N ALA A 95 -18.37 -21.63 -3.34
CA ALA A 95 -18.80 -22.37 -2.16
C ALA A 95 -17.64 -22.64 -1.18
N ALA A 96 -16.44 -22.92 -1.68
CA ALA A 96 -15.23 -23.06 -0.87
C ALA A 96 -14.83 -21.75 -0.18
N THR A 97 -14.92 -20.63 -0.90
CA THR A 97 -14.60 -19.29 -0.39
C THR A 97 -15.60 -18.87 0.70
N GLN A 98 -16.88 -19.19 0.51
CA GLN A 98 -17.91 -19.03 1.53
C GLN A 98 -17.63 -19.89 2.78
N GLY A 99 -17.21 -21.15 2.61
CA GLY A 99 -16.80 -22.01 3.72
C GLY A 99 -15.61 -21.45 4.51
N VAL A 100 -14.64 -20.83 3.82
CA VAL A 100 -13.54 -20.09 4.46
C VAL A 100 -14.09 -18.93 5.29
N ARG A 101 -15.00 -18.11 4.75
CA ARG A 101 -15.61 -16.97 5.45
C ARG A 101 -16.36 -17.39 6.73
N GLU A 102 -17.06 -18.52 6.68
CA GLU A 102 -17.74 -19.09 7.85
C GLU A 102 -16.74 -19.49 8.94
N MET A 103 -15.65 -20.18 8.57
CA MET A 103 -14.57 -20.52 9.49
C MET A 103 -13.91 -19.28 10.11
N PHE A 104 -13.74 -18.21 9.34
CA PHE A 104 -13.27 -16.92 9.85
C PHE A 104 -14.20 -16.32 10.91
N GLY A 105 -15.51 -16.41 10.70
CA GLY A 105 -16.50 -15.93 11.66
C GLY A 105 -16.46 -16.68 13.00
N GLU A 106 -16.11 -17.97 12.99
CA GLU A 106 -15.91 -18.78 14.20
C GLU A 106 -14.61 -18.38 14.93
N ILE A 107 -13.51 -18.21 14.19
CA ILE A 107 -12.22 -17.77 14.72
C ILE A 107 -12.34 -16.38 15.36
N ALA A 108 -13.09 -15.46 14.75
CA ALA A 108 -13.37 -14.12 15.29
C ALA A 108 -14.15 -14.15 16.61
N GLN A 109 -14.91 -15.23 16.87
CA GLN A 109 -15.61 -15.46 18.14
C GLN A 109 -14.75 -16.21 19.16
N GLY A 110 -13.48 -16.44 18.86
CA GLY A 110 -12.53 -17.14 19.73
C GLY A 110 -12.76 -18.65 19.79
N ARG A 111 -13.43 -19.24 18.79
CA ARG A 111 -13.71 -20.68 18.69
C ARG A 111 -12.91 -21.32 17.56
N GLN A 112 -12.49 -22.56 17.73
CA GLN A 112 -11.92 -23.34 16.63
C GLN A 112 -12.96 -23.56 15.51
N PRO A 113 -12.57 -23.40 14.23
CA PRO A 113 -13.49 -23.56 13.11
C PRO A 113 -13.95 -25.01 12.99
N VAL A 114 -15.25 -25.18 12.77
CA VAL A 114 -15.85 -26.48 12.42
C VAL A 114 -15.51 -26.80 10.95
N PRO A 115 -15.29 -28.07 10.60
CA PRO A 115 -15.08 -28.46 9.20
C PRO A 115 -16.18 -27.93 8.28
N ALA A 116 -15.80 -27.51 7.07
CA ALA A 116 -16.75 -27.09 6.05
C ALA A 116 -17.70 -28.24 5.69
N SER A 117 -18.84 -27.89 5.07
CA SER A 117 -19.82 -28.90 4.68
C SER A 117 -19.15 -30.02 3.85
N PRO A 118 -19.45 -31.31 4.12
CA PRO A 118 -18.85 -32.41 3.39
C PRO A 118 -19.04 -32.30 1.88
N ALA A 119 -20.17 -31.76 1.43
CA ALA A 119 -20.46 -31.51 0.03
C ALA A 119 -19.42 -30.61 -0.65
N VAL A 120 -18.97 -29.52 0.00
CA VAL A 120 -17.97 -28.60 -0.56
C VAL A 120 -16.59 -29.25 -0.58
N ALA A 121 -16.20 -29.92 0.50
CA ALA A 121 -14.92 -30.62 0.57
C ALA A 121 -14.81 -31.75 -0.46
N ASP A 122 -15.90 -32.50 -0.66
CA ASP A 122 -15.96 -33.60 -1.63
C ASP A 122 -16.04 -33.07 -3.07
N ALA A 123 -16.75 -31.95 -3.32
CA ALA A 123 -16.74 -31.29 -4.63
C ALA A 123 -15.34 -30.78 -5.01
N LEU A 124 -14.60 -30.19 -4.07
CA LEU A 124 -13.20 -29.77 -4.30
C LEU A 124 -12.29 -30.97 -4.58
N ARG A 125 -12.42 -32.07 -3.82
CA ARG A 125 -11.64 -33.30 -4.07
C ARG A 125 -11.98 -33.92 -5.42
N ALA A 126 -13.26 -34.01 -5.76
CA ALA A 126 -13.72 -34.51 -7.06
C ALA A 126 -13.20 -33.63 -8.21
N ALA A 127 -13.15 -32.31 -8.02
CA ALA A 127 -12.57 -31.38 -8.98
C ALA A 127 -11.05 -31.54 -9.13
N LEU A 128 -10.35 -32.01 -8.09
CA LEU A 128 -8.92 -32.29 -8.10
C LEU A 128 -8.57 -33.67 -8.67
N GLU A 129 -9.46 -34.65 -8.57
CA GLU A 129 -9.21 -36.05 -8.96
C GLU A 129 -9.54 -36.38 -10.43
N ASP A 130 -9.92 -35.39 -11.25
CA ASP A 130 -10.31 -35.54 -12.65
C ASP A 130 -11.39 -36.63 -12.87
N ARG A 131 -12.66 -36.28 -12.57
CA ARG A 131 -13.76 -37.06 -13.14
C ARG A 131 -13.93 -36.70 -14.62
N VAL A 132 -13.39 -37.57 -15.45
CA VAL A 132 -13.90 -37.88 -16.79
C VAL A 132 -15.37 -38.30 -16.63
N GLU A 133 -16.28 -37.34 -16.69
CA GLU A 133 -17.66 -37.60 -17.09
C GLU A 133 -18.02 -36.57 -18.16
N GLU A 134 -17.67 -36.95 -19.40
CA GLU A 134 -18.35 -36.47 -20.60
C GLU A 134 -19.87 -36.60 -20.39
N ASN A 135 -20.56 -35.47 -20.36
CA ASN A 135 -22.01 -35.46 -20.51
C ASN A 135 -22.34 -35.58 -22.00
N ILE A 136 -22.35 -36.81 -22.51
CA ILE A 136 -23.13 -37.21 -23.69
C ILE A 136 -24.10 -38.30 -23.24
N GLY A 137 -25.37 -38.09 -23.57
CA GLY A 137 -26.49 -38.77 -22.96
C GLY A 137 -26.63 -40.27 -23.26
N ALA A 138 -27.52 -40.85 -22.45
CA ALA A 138 -28.35 -42.02 -22.72
C ALA A 138 -27.63 -43.34 -23.11
N GLY A 139 -27.70 -44.33 -22.21
CA GLY A 139 -27.62 -45.74 -22.62
C GLY A 139 -27.07 -46.71 -21.59
N THR A 140 -27.99 -47.29 -20.81
CA THR A 140 -28.01 -48.67 -20.26
C THR A 140 -26.76 -49.59 -20.31
N ALA A 141 -26.55 -50.21 -19.14
CA ALA A 141 -26.26 -51.63 -18.89
C ALA A 141 -24.79 -52.12 -18.66
N ALA A 142 -24.56 -52.47 -17.39
CA ALA A 142 -24.00 -53.75 -16.88
C ALA A 142 -22.57 -54.20 -17.24
N GLY A 143 -21.75 -54.40 -16.20
CA GLY A 143 -20.76 -55.49 -16.14
C GLY A 143 -19.38 -55.15 -15.56
N SER A 144 -19.18 -55.40 -14.26
CA SER A 144 -17.88 -55.82 -13.69
C SER A 144 -17.63 -57.31 -14.03
N PRO A 145 -16.43 -57.94 -13.84
CA PRO A 145 -15.34 -57.55 -12.92
C PRO A 145 -13.85 -57.84 -13.34
N ALA A 146 -12.93 -57.30 -12.52
CA ALA A 146 -11.64 -57.85 -12.02
C ALA A 146 -10.46 -58.21 -12.95
N ALA A 147 -9.27 -57.63 -12.66
CA ALA A 147 -8.07 -58.32 -12.13
C ALA A 147 -6.78 -57.45 -12.16
N THR A 148 -6.05 -57.39 -11.03
CA THR A 148 -4.62 -57.03 -10.85
C THR A 148 -3.73 -58.28 -11.11
N PRO A 149 -2.37 -58.30 -10.95
CA PRO A 149 -1.30 -57.28 -10.96
C PRO A 149 -0.05 -57.68 -11.81
N ALA A 150 0.96 -56.81 -12.00
CA ALA A 150 2.37 -57.22 -12.20
C ALA A 150 3.38 -56.05 -12.07
N SER A 151 4.43 -56.26 -11.28
CA SER A 151 5.65 -55.43 -11.16
C SER A 151 6.83 -56.07 -11.95
N PRO A 152 8.10 -55.64 -11.81
CA PRO A 152 8.95 -55.03 -12.85
C PRO A 152 10.09 -55.95 -13.35
N PRO A 153 11.06 -55.45 -14.15
CA PRO A 153 12.43 -55.93 -13.98
C PRO A 153 13.53 -54.85 -14.02
N ASP A 154 14.38 -54.95 -12.99
CA ASP A 154 15.84 -54.92 -12.87
C ASP A 154 16.80 -54.10 -13.76
N ALA A 155 17.83 -53.64 -13.03
CA ALA A 155 19.04 -52.90 -13.38
C ALA A 155 20.08 -53.69 -14.19
N PRO A 156 21.26 -53.08 -14.48
CA PRO A 156 22.40 -53.45 -13.62
C PRO A 156 23.30 -52.28 -13.20
N ALA A 157 23.99 -52.54 -12.10
CA ALA A 157 24.89 -51.66 -11.35
C ALA A 157 26.31 -51.56 -11.93
N ALA A 158 26.99 -50.45 -11.61
CA ALA A 158 28.44 -50.40 -11.46
C ALA A 158 28.79 -49.57 -10.21
N GLN A 159 29.66 -50.14 -9.38
CA GLN A 159 29.99 -49.75 -8.01
C GLN A 159 31.06 -48.63 -7.94
N GLY A 160 31.11 -47.89 -6.82
CA GLY A 160 32.31 -47.13 -6.45
C GLY A 160 32.17 -46.08 -5.35
N SER A 161 32.17 -46.52 -4.08
CA SER A 161 32.63 -45.82 -2.86
C SER A 161 32.03 -44.46 -2.44
N ALA A 162 31.29 -44.48 -1.34
CA ALA A 162 31.15 -43.35 -0.40
C ALA A 162 32.30 -43.37 0.65
N PRO A 163 32.58 -42.23 1.30
CA PRO A 163 32.08 -42.12 2.67
C PRO A 163 31.38 -40.78 2.97
N ALA A 164 30.59 -40.82 4.04
CA ALA A 164 29.63 -39.81 4.49
C ALA A 164 30.26 -38.58 5.18
N ALA A 165 29.68 -37.40 4.97
CA ALA A 165 28.96 -36.59 5.98
C ALA A 165 28.96 -35.08 5.65
N ALA A 166 27.80 -34.45 5.89
CA ALA A 166 27.52 -33.00 6.03
C ALA A 166 27.46 -32.12 4.76
N GLY A 167 26.40 -32.27 3.97
CA GLY A 167 26.05 -31.36 2.86
C GLY A 167 25.09 -30.24 3.28
N GLY A 168 25.58 -29.25 4.03
CA GLY A 168 25.00 -27.90 4.06
C GLY A 168 25.74 -27.00 3.06
N PRO A 169 25.15 -25.89 2.57
CA PRO A 169 25.86 -24.98 1.68
C PRO A 169 27.12 -24.43 2.37
N ASP A 170 28.23 -24.38 1.64
CA ASP A 170 29.52 -23.89 2.11
C ASP A 170 29.48 -22.37 2.33
N TRP A 171 29.01 -22.00 3.52
CA TRP A 171 28.90 -20.61 3.96
C TRP A 171 30.24 -19.86 3.94
N GLN A 172 31.35 -20.59 4.04
CA GLN A 172 32.69 -20.01 3.99
C GLN A 172 33.04 -19.51 2.58
N ARG A 173 32.64 -20.26 1.54
CA ARG A 173 32.75 -19.81 0.15
C ARG A 173 31.88 -18.58 -0.15
N LEU A 174 30.64 -18.57 0.34
CA LEU A 174 29.73 -17.43 0.15
C LEU A 174 30.24 -16.17 0.86
N HIS A 175 30.76 -16.30 2.09
CA HIS A 175 31.35 -15.19 2.82
C HIS A 175 32.59 -14.62 2.11
N GLN A 176 33.44 -15.48 1.55
CA GLN A 176 34.64 -15.03 0.84
C GLN A 176 34.34 -14.32 -0.48
N ALA A 177 33.25 -14.73 -1.17
CA ALA A 177 32.77 -14.05 -2.38
C ALA A 177 32.17 -12.66 -2.09
N LEU A 178 31.53 -12.47 -0.93
CA LEU A 178 30.88 -11.21 -0.57
C LEU A 178 31.86 -10.15 -0.04
N VAL A 179 32.91 -10.56 0.68
CA VAL A 179 33.79 -9.63 1.42
C VAL A 179 35.03 -9.22 0.61
N GLY A 180 35.39 -9.98 -0.43
CA GLY A 180 36.62 -9.74 -1.20
C GLY A 180 37.91 -9.93 -0.37
N PRO A 181 39.09 -10.06 -0.99
CA PRO A 181 40.33 -10.22 -0.23
C PRO A 181 40.69 -8.93 0.50
N ARG A 182 40.83 -9.00 1.83
CA ARG A 182 41.38 -7.92 2.65
C ARG A 182 42.83 -7.62 2.23
N PRO A 183 43.22 -6.36 2.00
CA PRO A 183 44.62 -6.01 1.86
C PRO A 183 45.32 -6.19 3.22
N GLY A 184 46.44 -6.91 3.20
CA GLY A 184 47.35 -7.07 4.34
C GLY A 184 48.11 -5.77 4.68
N PRO A 185 48.83 -5.74 5.81
CA PRO A 185 49.34 -4.51 6.40
C PRO A 185 50.41 -3.82 5.55
N SER A 186 50.27 -2.50 5.47
CA SER A 186 51.09 -1.54 4.76
C SER A 186 52.58 -1.60 5.15
N SER A 187 53.44 -1.75 4.14
CA SER A 187 54.89 -1.53 4.25
C SER A 187 55.22 -0.11 3.74
N ALA A 188 55.82 0.66 4.64
CA ALA A 188 56.73 1.80 4.45
C ALA A 188 56.49 2.80 3.29
N VAL A 189 56.09 4.00 3.69
CA VAL A 189 56.01 5.24 2.91
C VAL A 189 57.42 5.79 2.61
N ALA A 190 57.68 6.11 1.34
CA ALA A 190 58.75 7.02 0.91
C ALA A 190 58.12 8.39 0.52
N PRO A 191 58.77 9.53 0.81
CA PRO A 191 58.10 10.84 0.85
C PRO A 191 57.87 11.44 -0.54
N ALA A 192 56.65 11.91 -0.77
CA ALA A 192 56.25 12.70 -1.94
C ALA A 192 56.52 14.19 -1.72
N GLN A 193 57.02 14.85 -2.77
CA GLN A 193 57.32 16.29 -2.84
C GLN A 193 56.03 17.15 -2.84
N PRO A 194 56.08 18.40 -2.33
CA PRO A 194 54.92 19.27 -2.23
C PRO A 194 54.55 19.92 -3.58
N PRO A 195 53.24 20.14 -3.87
CA PRO A 195 52.81 20.78 -5.10
C PRO A 195 52.94 22.31 -5.04
N ALA A 196 53.40 22.89 -6.15
CA ALA A 196 53.50 24.32 -6.37
C ALA A 196 52.13 24.93 -6.73
N VAL A 197 51.82 26.04 -6.07
CA VAL A 197 50.70 26.95 -6.31
C VAL A 197 50.78 27.64 -7.67
N ALA A 198 49.68 27.63 -8.43
CA ALA A 198 49.47 28.51 -9.57
C ALA A 198 48.16 29.32 -9.38
N ALA A 199 48.31 30.63 -9.43
CA ALA A 199 47.27 31.65 -9.35
C ALA A 199 46.64 31.93 -10.75
N PRO A 200 45.53 32.69 -10.83
CA PRO A 200 44.48 32.51 -11.83
C PRO A 200 44.65 33.36 -13.09
N ALA A 201 44.07 32.90 -14.21
CA ALA A 201 43.86 33.70 -15.41
C ALA A 201 42.38 33.67 -15.83
N ALA A 202 41.81 34.86 -16.00
CA ALA A 202 40.52 35.10 -16.65
C ALA A 202 40.77 35.59 -18.12
N PRO A 203 39.75 35.90 -18.93
CA PRO A 203 39.16 34.97 -19.89
C PRO A 203 39.24 35.48 -21.35
N ALA A 204 39.26 34.59 -22.35
CA ALA A 204 38.91 34.94 -23.73
C ALA A 204 38.70 33.68 -24.60
N GLY A 205 37.67 33.70 -25.45
CA GLY A 205 37.75 33.04 -26.76
C GLY A 205 36.72 31.96 -27.07
N ALA A 206 35.56 32.40 -27.55
CA ALA A 206 34.80 31.84 -28.68
C ALA A 206 34.73 30.31 -28.86
N VAL A 207 33.60 29.72 -28.45
CA VAL A 207 33.13 28.44 -29.01
C VAL A 207 32.32 28.71 -30.29
N ASP A 208 32.71 27.98 -31.33
CA ASP A 208 32.28 28.08 -32.72
C ASP A 208 30.84 27.57 -32.91
N ALA A 209 29.91 28.47 -33.24
CA ALA A 209 28.46 28.20 -33.31
C ALA A 209 28.02 27.35 -34.52
N ALA A 210 28.95 26.87 -35.35
CA ALA A 210 28.66 26.08 -36.55
C ALA A 210 28.71 24.54 -36.34
N LYS A 211 28.91 24.05 -35.10
CA LYS A 211 29.00 22.60 -34.79
C LYS A 211 27.99 22.09 -33.76
N LEU A 212 27.00 22.88 -33.38
CA LEU A 212 25.88 22.46 -32.55
C LEU A 212 24.68 22.14 -33.44
N GLN A 213 24.50 20.86 -33.80
CA GLN A 213 23.27 20.40 -34.43
C GLN A 213 22.22 20.09 -33.36
N PRO A 214 20.99 20.64 -33.45
CA PRO A 214 19.92 20.37 -32.50
C PRO A 214 19.29 19.01 -32.78
N HIS A 215 19.41 18.06 -31.84
CA HIS A 215 18.74 16.76 -31.92
C HIS A 215 17.45 16.78 -31.10
N PHE A 216 16.41 17.39 -31.66
CA PHE A 216 15.01 17.16 -31.26
C PHE A 216 14.21 16.81 -32.52
N PRO A 217 13.67 15.59 -32.66
CA PRO A 217 12.63 15.33 -33.64
C PRO A 217 11.26 15.75 -33.07
N PRO A 218 10.41 16.43 -33.87
CA PRO A 218 9.01 16.63 -33.54
C PRO A 218 8.23 15.31 -33.69
N GLU A 219 7.03 15.30 -33.15
CA GLU A 219 6.05 14.20 -33.15
C GLU A 219 5.95 13.45 -34.50
N GLY A 220 5.81 12.12 -34.44
CA GLY A 220 5.27 11.30 -35.55
C GLY A 220 6.21 10.24 -36.13
N ARG A 221 5.90 8.96 -35.81
CA ARG A 221 6.30 7.67 -36.42
C ARG A 221 7.71 7.53 -37.03
N ARG A 222 8.48 6.56 -36.53
CA ARG A 222 9.73 6.11 -37.17
C ARG A 222 9.41 5.23 -38.39
N ALA A 223 10.24 5.34 -39.43
CA ALA A 223 10.09 4.63 -40.71
C ALA A 223 10.25 3.09 -40.65
N THR A 224 10.36 2.50 -39.46
CA THR A 224 10.48 1.05 -39.23
C THR A 224 9.22 0.40 -38.67
N ASP A 225 8.15 1.15 -38.42
CA ASP A 225 6.88 0.57 -37.94
C ASP A 225 6.08 -0.04 -39.11
N LYS A 226 6.22 -1.35 -39.30
CA LYS A 226 5.25 -2.16 -40.07
C LYS A 226 4.24 -2.79 -39.10
N PRO A 227 2.92 -2.69 -39.36
CA PRO A 227 1.92 -3.33 -38.51
C PRO A 227 1.98 -4.86 -38.69
N GLY A 228 2.12 -5.62 -37.60
CA GLY A 228 1.82 -7.06 -37.58
C GLY A 228 2.97 -8.05 -37.35
N ALA A 229 4.12 -7.65 -36.80
CA ALA A 229 5.18 -8.59 -36.44
C ALA A 229 5.27 -8.76 -34.90
N VAL A 230 4.71 -9.86 -34.41
CA VAL A 230 5.03 -10.42 -33.09
C VAL A 230 6.45 -10.96 -33.11
N ALA A 231 7.35 -10.35 -32.34
CA ALA A 231 8.68 -10.88 -32.07
C ALA A 231 8.96 -10.84 -30.57
N SER A 232 8.88 -12.03 -30.00
CA SER A 232 9.37 -12.48 -28.73
C SER A 232 10.85 -12.13 -28.52
N ALA A 233 11.17 -11.43 -27.43
CA ALA A 233 12.33 -11.68 -26.55
C ALA A 233 12.45 -10.60 -25.46
N ALA A 234 12.68 -11.06 -24.22
CA ALA A 234 13.25 -10.37 -23.06
C ALA A 234 12.46 -9.19 -22.42
N PRO A 235 12.01 -9.33 -21.15
CA PRO A 235 11.48 -8.20 -20.38
C PRO A 235 12.65 -7.40 -19.79
N GLY A 236 13.20 -6.49 -20.59
CA GLY A 236 14.13 -5.45 -20.14
C GLY A 236 13.45 -4.09 -20.18
N GLY A 237 13.03 -3.60 -19.01
CA GLY A 237 12.79 -2.18 -18.77
C GLY A 237 11.54 -1.57 -19.41
N ARG A 238 10.39 -1.79 -18.78
CA ARG A 238 9.28 -0.81 -18.56
C ARG A 238 8.00 -1.55 -18.16
N ARG A 239 7.97 -2.06 -16.93
CA ARG A 239 6.74 -2.28 -16.16
C ARG A 239 7.09 -2.47 -14.69
N ALA A 240 7.50 -1.38 -14.06
CA ALA A 240 7.82 -1.34 -12.63
C ALA A 240 7.00 -0.27 -11.88
N GLU A 241 5.78 0.03 -12.34
CA GLU A 241 4.88 0.99 -11.66
C GLU A 241 3.45 0.47 -11.46
N GLU A 242 3.17 -0.81 -11.70
CA GLU A 242 1.80 -1.36 -11.54
C GLU A 242 1.72 -2.59 -10.63
N LYS A 243 2.70 -2.81 -9.75
CA LYS A 243 2.58 -3.76 -8.64
C LYS A 243 3.20 -3.15 -7.38
N GLY A 244 2.36 -2.55 -6.54
CA GLY A 244 2.81 -1.94 -5.29
C GLY A 244 1.78 -1.00 -4.65
N ALA A 245 0.52 -1.42 -4.57
CA ALA A 245 -0.43 -0.84 -3.60
C ALA A 245 -0.69 -1.82 -2.44
N VAL A 246 0.27 -2.70 -2.15
CA VAL A 246 0.43 -3.22 -0.79
C VAL A 246 0.79 -1.99 0.03
N ARG A 247 0.01 -1.65 1.05
CA ARG A 247 0.31 -0.57 2.00
C ARG A 247 1.78 -0.69 2.39
N GLU A 248 2.64 0.18 1.86
CA GLU A 248 4.04 0.21 2.26
C GLU A 248 4.06 0.66 3.73
N THR A 249 4.12 -0.29 4.66
CA THR A 249 4.26 -0.03 6.11
C THR A 249 5.65 0.52 6.44
N THR A 250 6.55 0.60 5.46
CA THR A 250 7.88 1.17 5.61
C THR A 250 7.83 2.67 5.36
N ILE A 251 8.28 3.46 6.35
CA ILE A 251 8.47 4.91 6.22
C ILE A 251 9.94 5.13 5.91
N ARG A 252 10.24 5.77 4.76
CA ARG A 252 11.60 6.21 4.45
C ARG A 252 11.87 7.48 5.25
N VAL A 253 12.73 7.37 6.25
CA VAL A 253 13.12 8.49 7.11
C VAL A 253 14.51 8.96 6.72
N ASP A 254 14.71 10.27 6.70
CA ASP A 254 16.04 10.87 6.58
C ASP A 254 16.91 10.49 7.78
N THR A 255 18.13 10.02 7.52
CA THR A 255 19.09 9.65 8.57
C THR A 255 19.36 10.80 9.54
N ALA A 256 19.34 12.06 9.06
CA ALA A 256 19.54 13.22 9.93
C ALA A 256 18.40 13.42 10.94
N ARG A 257 17.15 13.09 10.57
CA ARG A 257 15.99 13.18 11.48
C ARG A 257 16.08 12.08 12.55
N LEU A 258 16.56 10.89 12.19
CA LEU A 258 16.79 9.79 13.14
C LEU A 258 17.91 10.14 14.14
N ASP A 259 19.01 10.71 13.67
CA ASP A 259 20.12 11.15 14.53
C ASP A 259 19.66 12.21 15.55
N GLN A 260 18.79 13.14 15.14
CA GLN A 260 18.20 14.13 16.05
C GLN A 260 17.36 13.48 17.15
N VAL A 261 16.53 12.49 16.82
CA VAL A 261 15.75 11.72 17.81
C VAL A 261 16.67 10.96 18.78
N LEU A 262 17.77 10.38 18.28
CA LEU A 262 18.75 9.70 19.12
C LEU A 262 19.47 10.66 20.09
N ASN A 263 19.84 11.85 19.61
CA ASN A 263 20.47 12.88 20.46
C ASN A 263 19.51 13.34 21.57
N LEU A 264 18.25 13.63 21.23
CA LEU A 264 17.22 14.00 22.21
C LEU A 264 16.99 12.88 23.24
N SER A 265 17.00 11.61 22.81
CA SER A 265 16.91 10.46 23.72
C SER A 265 18.09 10.42 24.71
N GLY A 266 19.30 10.73 24.25
CA GLY A 266 20.48 10.87 25.10
C GLY A 266 20.36 11.99 26.13
N GLU A 267 19.88 13.17 25.72
CA GLU A 267 19.66 14.32 26.60
C GLU A 267 18.56 14.08 27.64
N ILE A 268 17.48 13.39 27.27
CA ILE A 268 16.44 12.93 28.18
C ILE A 268 17.04 11.94 29.19
N GLY A 269 17.91 11.03 28.75
CA GLY A 269 18.62 10.10 29.61
C GLY A 269 19.49 10.80 30.68
N LEU A 270 20.22 11.84 30.28
CA LEU A 270 21.00 12.67 31.21
C LEU A 270 20.11 13.43 32.21
N THR A 271 19.01 14.00 31.73
CA THR A 271 18.05 14.74 32.57
C THR A 271 17.35 13.81 33.57
N LYS A 272 16.99 12.59 33.15
CA LYS A 272 16.47 11.53 34.04
C LYS A 272 17.46 11.15 35.12
N ASN A 273 18.75 11.00 34.78
CA ASN A 273 19.78 10.70 35.76
C ASN A 273 19.93 11.86 36.77
N ARG A 274 19.91 13.10 36.29
CA ARG A 274 19.92 14.30 37.14
C ARG A 274 18.72 14.36 38.09
N LEU A 275 17.51 14.09 37.60
CA LEU A 275 16.29 13.96 38.40
C LEU A 275 16.40 12.86 39.46
N THR A 276 17.02 11.73 39.10
CA THR A 276 17.22 10.60 40.02
C THR A 276 18.21 10.97 41.13
N SER A 277 19.30 11.69 40.82
CA SER A 277 20.24 12.20 41.81
C SER A 277 19.60 13.22 42.75
N LEU A 278 18.86 14.20 42.21
CA LEU A 278 18.13 15.19 43.01
C LEU A 278 17.08 14.53 43.91
N ARG A 279 16.37 13.52 43.41
CA ARG A 279 15.44 12.72 44.21
C ARG A 279 16.15 11.99 45.36
N ALA A 280 17.35 11.45 45.14
CA ALA A 280 18.14 10.80 46.18
C ALA A 280 18.61 11.79 47.26
N ASP A 281 19.02 13.01 46.87
CA ASP A 281 19.38 14.08 47.81
C ASP A 281 18.17 14.51 48.67
N ILE A 282 16.99 14.65 48.06
CA ILE A 282 15.74 14.96 48.76
C ILE A 282 15.37 13.84 49.75
N LEU A 283 15.46 12.57 49.33
CA LEU A 283 15.21 11.42 50.19
C LEU A 283 16.22 11.29 51.33
N ALA A 284 17.46 11.79 51.14
CA ALA A 284 18.48 11.87 52.17
C ALA A 284 18.27 13.05 53.15
N GLY A 285 17.18 13.82 53.00
CA GLY A 285 16.79 14.90 53.89
C GLY A 285 17.35 16.28 53.51
N ARG A 286 17.91 16.43 52.30
CA ARG A 286 18.31 17.74 51.76
C ARG A 286 17.15 18.34 50.98
N THR A 287 16.36 19.17 51.66
CA THR A 287 15.21 19.91 51.11
C THR A 287 15.42 21.42 51.25
N ASP A 288 16.63 21.86 50.93
CA ASP A 288 16.99 23.26 50.79
C ASP A 288 16.31 23.91 49.58
N SER A 289 16.21 25.25 49.60
CA SER A 289 15.60 26.00 48.49
C SER A 289 16.31 25.77 47.15
N ASP A 290 17.62 25.50 47.19
CA ASP A 290 18.45 25.30 45.99
C ASP A 290 18.17 23.94 45.34
N THR A 291 17.94 22.88 46.13
CA THR A 291 17.57 21.55 45.59
C THR A 291 16.17 21.54 44.98
N LEU A 292 15.22 22.26 45.58
CA LEU A 292 13.88 22.44 45.02
C LEU A 292 13.92 23.24 43.71
N GLN A 293 14.70 24.32 43.65
CA GLN A 293 14.87 25.09 42.41
C GLN A 293 15.56 24.27 41.31
N ALA A 294 16.57 23.47 41.67
CA ALA A 294 17.25 22.58 40.72
C ALA A 294 16.32 21.48 40.19
N LEU A 295 15.39 20.99 41.03
CA LEU A 295 14.36 20.05 40.62
C LEU A 295 13.38 20.67 39.62
N ASP A 296 12.84 21.85 39.93
CA ASP A 296 11.92 22.56 39.03
C ASP A 296 12.57 22.87 37.67
N GLN A 297 13.85 23.26 37.66
CA GLN A 297 14.61 23.44 36.43
C GLN A 297 14.77 22.13 35.64
N ALA A 298 15.06 21.02 36.31
CA ALA A 298 15.22 19.73 35.65
C ALA A 298 13.89 19.20 35.08
N VAL A 299 12.77 19.42 35.78
CA VAL A 299 11.43 19.08 35.28
C VAL A 299 11.07 19.95 34.07
N SER A 300 11.26 21.27 34.15
CA SER A 300 11.00 22.17 33.02
C SER A 300 11.84 21.82 31.79
N GLN A 301 13.10 21.46 32.00
CA GLN A 301 13.99 20.99 30.93
C GLN A 301 13.51 19.67 30.32
N LEU A 302 13.02 18.74 31.15
CA LEU A 302 12.43 17.48 30.67
C LEU A 302 11.19 17.73 29.81
N ASP A 303 10.30 18.64 30.21
CA ASP A 303 9.08 18.97 29.46
C ASP A 303 9.39 19.54 28.07
N LEU A 304 10.40 20.41 27.97
CA LEU A 304 10.89 20.93 26.69
C LEU A 304 11.46 19.80 25.82
N LEU A 305 12.33 18.95 26.38
CA LEU A 305 12.92 17.83 25.65
C LEU A 305 11.88 16.81 25.18
N VAL A 306 10.84 16.54 25.97
CA VAL A 306 9.73 15.66 25.58
C VAL A 306 8.94 16.28 24.44
N SER A 307 8.67 17.58 24.49
CA SER A 307 7.99 18.30 23.42
C SER A 307 8.81 18.28 22.12
N ASP A 308 10.13 18.50 22.22
CA ASP A 308 11.04 18.44 21.07
C ASP A 308 11.18 17.03 20.49
N LEU A 309 11.16 16.01 21.35
CA LEU A 309 11.13 14.61 20.92
C LEU A 309 9.83 14.31 20.17
N GLN A 310 8.68 14.70 20.71
CA GLN A 310 7.39 14.52 20.05
C GLN A 310 7.36 15.21 18.68
N ASN A 311 7.81 16.46 18.60
CA ASN A 311 7.91 17.20 17.33
C ASN A 311 8.86 16.54 16.34
N SER A 312 10.01 16.05 16.79
CA SER A 312 10.98 15.36 15.94
C SER A 312 10.43 14.03 15.43
N VAL A 313 9.75 13.26 16.27
CA VAL A 313 9.07 12.01 15.88
C VAL A 313 7.96 12.29 14.87
N MET A 314 7.12 13.30 15.10
CA MET A 314 6.10 13.71 14.12
C MET A 314 6.73 14.04 12.77
N LYS A 315 7.84 14.79 12.76
CA LYS A 315 8.61 15.09 11.54
C LYS A 315 9.18 13.84 10.85
N THR A 316 9.53 12.77 11.55
CA THR A 316 9.98 11.53 10.88
C THR A 316 8.89 10.86 10.03
N ARG A 317 7.62 11.12 10.36
CA ARG A 317 6.45 10.54 9.68
C ARG A 317 5.86 11.44 8.59
N MET A 318 6.34 12.68 8.50
CA MET A 318 5.88 13.62 7.48
C MET A 318 6.27 13.18 6.08
N GLN A 319 5.36 13.36 5.13
CA GLN A 319 5.59 13.15 3.71
C GLN A 319 5.07 14.34 2.91
N PRO A 320 5.65 14.66 1.74
CA PRO A 320 5.10 15.68 0.86
C PRO A 320 3.68 15.33 0.40
N ILE A 321 2.74 16.26 0.53
CA ILE A 321 1.35 16.08 0.11
C ILE A 321 1.20 15.91 -1.41
N GLY A 322 2.19 16.33 -2.20
CA GLY A 322 2.18 16.24 -3.67
C GLY A 322 1.88 14.83 -4.21
N ARG A 323 2.29 13.77 -3.50
CA ARG A 323 1.92 12.39 -3.87
C ARG A 323 0.41 12.15 -3.93
N LEU A 324 -0.32 12.79 -3.02
CA LEU A 324 -1.78 12.73 -2.99
C LEU A 324 -2.35 13.52 -4.19
N PHE A 325 -1.78 14.69 -4.47
CA PHE A 325 -2.27 15.58 -5.52
C PHE A 325 -2.06 15.04 -6.94
N GLN A 326 -1.04 14.21 -7.18
CA GLN A 326 -0.75 13.64 -8.52
C GLN A 326 -1.93 12.87 -9.15
N LYS A 327 -2.80 12.25 -8.36
CA LYS A 327 -3.94 11.47 -8.86
C LYS A 327 -5.13 12.36 -9.25
N TYR A 328 -5.24 13.53 -8.63
CA TYR A 328 -6.42 14.37 -8.71
C TYR A 328 -6.66 15.05 -10.08
N PRO A 329 -5.64 15.53 -10.82
CA PRO A 329 -5.84 16.10 -12.15
C PRO A 329 -6.51 15.13 -13.13
N ARG A 330 -6.20 13.82 -13.01
CA ARG A 330 -6.83 12.80 -13.86
C ARG A 330 -8.29 12.61 -13.49
N ILE A 331 -8.59 12.45 -12.20
CA ILE A 331 -9.95 12.27 -11.70
C ILE A 331 -10.83 13.47 -12.08
N ALA A 332 -10.35 14.70 -11.86
CA ALA A 332 -11.07 15.92 -12.21
C ALA A 332 -11.35 16.00 -13.72
N ARG A 333 -10.37 15.65 -14.57
CA ARG A 333 -10.53 15.67 -16.03
C ARG A 333 -11.51 14.61 -16.54
N ASP A 334 -11.46 13.41 -15.99
CA ASP A 334 -12.35 12.31 -16.37
C ASP A 334 -13.80 12.63 -15.99
N LEU A 335 -14.00 13.20 -14.79
CA LEU A 335 -15.30 13.66 -14.31
C LEU A 335 -15.84 14.85 -15.13
N ALA A 336 -14.98 15.81 -15.44
CA ALA A 336 -15.32 16.94 -16.30
C ALA A 336 -15.76 16.48 -17.70
N ARG A 337 -15.07 15.50 -18.29
CA ARG A 337 -15.45 14.89 -19.59
C ARG A 337 -16.81 14.20 -19.54
N GLN A 338 -17.12 13.47 -18.47
CA GLN A 338 -18.42 12.82 -18.30
C GLN A 338 -19.58 13.84 -18.25
N LEU A 339 -19.34 15.00 -17.65
CA LEU A 339 -20.32 16.08 -17.54
C LEU A 339 -20.28 17.10 -18.69
N GLY A 340 -19.38 16.95 -19.66
CA GLY A 340 -19.22 17.89 -20.77
C GLY A 340 -18.68 19.26 -20.36
N LYS A 341 -17.85 19.33 -19.31
CA LYS A 341 -17.22 20.56 -18.80
C LYS A 341 -15.72 20.56 -19.10
N ASP A 342 -15.12 21.76 -19.19
CA ASP A 342 -13.67 21.92 -19.32
C ASP A 342 -13.10 22.49 -18.01
N VAL A 343 -12.28 21.68 -17.33
CA VAL A 343 -11.74 21.96 -15.99
C VAL A 343 -10.23 21.75 -15.99
N GLU A 344 -9.51 22.73 -15.44
CA GLU A 344 -8.10 22.62 -15.09
C GLU A 344 -7.92 22.66 -13.58
N LEU A 345 -7.15 21.69 -13.08
CA LEU A 345 -6.76 21.62 -11.68
C LEU A 345 -5.37 22.25 -11.52
N ALA A 346 -5.29 23.36 -10.80
CA ALA A 346 -4.05 24.02 -10.43
C ALA A 346 -3.59 23.56 -9.04
N LEU A 347 -2.41 22.97 -8.95
CA LEU A 347 -1.80 22.47 -7.72
C LEU A 347 -0.77 23.49 -7.21
N ILE A 348 -0.86 23.88 -5.95
CA ILE A 348 0.09 24.80 -5.30
C ILE A 348 0.54 24.22 -3.97
N GLY A 349 1.84 24.27 -3.70
CA GLY A 349 2.41 23.82 -2.42
C GLY A 349 2.48 22.29 -2.29
N GLU A 350 2.75 21.59 -3.39
CA GLU A 350 2.92 20.12 -3.43
C GLU A 350 4.04 19.63 -2.49
N GLU A 351 5.01 20.49 -2.20
CA GLU A 351 6.14 20.24 -1.30
C GLU A 351 5.76 20.28 0.19
N THR A 352 4.55 20.73 0.54
CA THR A 352 4.13 20.84 1.95
C THR A 352 4.14 19.48 2.62
N GLU A 353 4.87 19.36 3.74
CA GLU A 353 5.03 18.14 4.51
C GLU A 353 3.83 17.93 5.45
N VAL A 354 3.17 16.76 5.35
CA VAL A 354 1.98 16.36 6.13
C VAL A 354 2.18 14.95 6.70
N ASP A 355 1.59 14.64 7.86
CA ASP A 355 1.66 13.31 8.45
C ASP A 355 1.09 12.23 7.51
N LYS A 356 1.73 11.05 7.47
CA LYS A 356 1.28 9.94 6.61
C LYS A 356 -0.17 9.50 6.86
N THR A 357 -0.61 9.33 8.13
CA THR A 357 -2.02 8.97 8.38
C THR A 357 -2.95 10.08 7.95
N MET A 358 -2.58 11.33 8.21
CA MET A 358 -3.38 12.46 7.74
C MET A 358 -3.51 12.46 6.21
N ILE A 359 -2.46 12.12 5.46
CA ILE A 359 -2.53 12.01 3.99
C ILE A 359 -3.50 10.90 3.55
N GLU A 360 -3.46 9.74 4.22
CA GLU A 360 -4.35 8.61 3.92
C GLU A 360 -5.81 8.94 4.25
N ASP A 361 -6.05 9.55 5.41
CA ASP A 361 -7.39 9.93 5.87
C ASP A 361 -7.99 11.09 5.06
N LEU A 362 -7.15 12.02 4.58
CA LEU A 362 -7.58 13.14 3.72
C LEU A 362 -7.83 12.72 2.28
N ALA A 363 -7.41 11.53 1.85
CA ALA A 363 -7.49 11.12 0.46
C ALA A 363 -8.93 11.11 -0.08
N ASP A 364 -9.85 10.49 0.66
CA ASP A 364 -11.25 10.36 0.26
C ASP A 364 -12.04 11.68 0.40
N PRO A 365 -11.94 12.44 1.51
CA PRO A 365 -12.57 13.76 1.62
C PRO A 365 -12.16 14.74 0.52
N LEU A 366 -10.87 14.79 0.16
CA LEU A 366 -10.40 15.69 -0.90
C LEU A 366 -10.96 15.30 -2.27
N VAL A 367 -11.05 14.01 -2.58
CA VAL A 367 -11.71 13.54 -3.81
C VAL A 367 -13.18 13.97 -3.82
N HIS A 368 -13.87 13.84 -2.69
CA HIS A 368 -15.25 14.27 -2.56
C HIS A 368 -15.41 15.77 -2.79
N LEU A 369 -14.55 16.60 -2.21
CA LEU A 369 -14.59 18.05 -2.40
C LEU A 369 -14.30 18.46 -3.85
N ILE A 370 -13.33 17.81 -4.51
CA ILE A 370 -13.04 18.03 -5.94
C ILE A 370 -14.23 17.62 -6.80
N ARG A 371 -14.87 16.48 -6.49
CA ARG A 371 -16.10 16.06 -7.18
C ARG A 371 -17.20 17.10 -7.02
N ASN A 372 -17.44 17.59 -5.81
CA ASN A 372 -18.46 18.63 -5.57
C ASN A 372 -18.16 19.92 -6.34
N ALA A 373 -16.89 20.33 -6.39
CA ALA A 373 -16.46 21.48 -7.19
C ALA A 373 -16.74 21.25 -8.68
N VAL A 374 -16.41 20.08 -9.24
CA VAL A 374 -16.61 19.79 -10.68
C VAL A 374 -18.08 19.55 -11.03
N ASP A 375 -18.83 18.82 -10.20
CA ASP A 375 -20.22 18.43 -10.47
C ASP A 375 -21.18 19.61 -10.28
N HIS A 376 -21.07 20.30 -9.14
CA HIS A 376 -22.02 21.33 -8.73
C HIS A 376 -21.46 22.74 -8.82
N GLY A 377 -20.20 22.95 -8.45
CA GLY A 377 -19.54 24.26 -8.47
C GLY A 377 -19.39 24.82 -9.89
N VAL A 378 -18.64 24.10 -10.73
CA VAL A 378 -18.33 24.49 -12.11
C VAL A 378 -19.58 24.41 -12.99
N GLU A 379 -19.84 25.51 -13.70
CA GLU A 379 -20.95 25.67 -14.65
C GLU A 379 -20.59 25.08 -16.02
N SER A 380 -21.58 24.81 -16.88
CA SER A 380 -21.31 24.38 -18.26
C SER A 380 -20.65 25.50 -19.09
N ALA A 381 -19.97 25.15 -20.18
CA ALA A 381 -19.32 26.12 -21.07
C ALA A 381 -20.30 27.22 -21.53
N GLU A 382 -21.54 26.85 -21.85
CA GLU A 382 -22.61 27.76 -22.26
C GLU A 382 -23.02 28.74 -21.14
N GLN A 383 -23.18 28.22 -19.91
CA GLN A 383 -23.53 29.03 -18.75
C GLN A 383 -22.41 30.01 -18.38
N ARG A 384 -21.15 29.56 -18.47
CA ARG A 384 -19.98 30.43 -18.23
C ARG A 384 -19.89 31.54 -19.25
N GLN A 385 -20.13 31.23 -20.53
CA GLN A 385 -20.11 32.23 -21.59
C GLN A 385 -21.25 33.24 -21.46
N ALA A 386 -22.44 32.80 -21.04
CA ALA A 386 -23.56 33.68 -20.70
C ALA A 386 -23.24 34.59 -19.49
N ALA A 387 -22.48 34.09 -18.52
CA ALA A 387 -22.02 34.84 -17.35
C ALA A 387 -20.76 35.69 -17.62
N GLY A 388 -20.21 35.69 -18.84
CA GLY A 388 -19.00 36.43 -19.20
C GLY A 388 -17.70 35.86 -18.60
N LYS A 389 -17.72 34.62 -18.09
CA LYS A 389 -16.56 33.93 -17.51
C LYS A 389 -15.75 33.19 -18.59
N PRO A 390 -14.46 32.90 -18.36
CA PRO A 390 -13.65 32.06 -19.24
C PRO A 390 -14.29 30.68 -19.45
N VAL A 391 -14.21 30.13 -20.66
CA VAL A 391 -14.80 28.81 -21.00
C VAL A 391 -14.15 27.69 -20.18
N LYS A 392 -12.84 27.76 -19.98
CA LYS A 392 -12.08 26.87 -19.11
C LYS A 392 -12.28 27.29 -17.65
N SER A 393 -12.71 26.36 -16.81
CA SER A 393 -12.82 26.56 -15.36
C SER A 393 -11.52 26.17 -14.65
N VAL A 394 -11.21 26.85 -13.56
CA VAL A 394 -10.01 26.59 -12.77
C VAL A 394 -10.42 26.20 -11.36
N VAL A 395 -10.02 25.00 -10.95
CA VAL A 395 -10.10 24.53 -9.56
C VAL A 395 -8.69 24.55 -9.00
N ARG A 396 -8.48 25.28 -7.91
CA ARG A 396 -7.20 25.43 -7.23
C ARG A 396 -7.18 24.59 -5.96
N LEU A 397 -6.17 23.73 -5.85
CA LEU A 397 -5.85 22.98 -4.64
C LEU A 397 -4.50 23.47 -4.12
N GLU A 398 -4.53 24.13 -2.96
CA GLU A 398 -3.38 24.78 -2.36
C GLU A 398 -3.13 24.20 -0.96
N ALA A 399 -1.88 23.86 -0.68
CA ALA A 399 -1.41 23.49 0.65
C ALA A 399 -0.36 24.50 1.11
N ARG A 400 -0.56 25.06 2.30
CA ARG A 400 0.44 25.93 2.94
C ARG A 400 0.57 25.60 4.41
N GLN A 401 1.79 25.69 4.94
CA GLN A 401 2.05 25.57 6.36
C GLN A 401 1.96 26.95 7.03
N GLU A 402 1.12 27.08 8.05
CA GLU A 402 0.92 28.31 8.82
C GLU A 402 1.13 27.99 10.31
N GLY A 403 2.37 28.19 10.78
CA GLY A 403 2.78 27.79 12.13
C GLY A 403 2.78 26.27 12.30
N ASP A 404 2.01 25.79 13.28
CA ASP A 404 1.84 24.36 13.57
C ASP A 404 0.66 23.73 12.82
N HIS A 405 -0.04 24.51 12.00
CA HIS A 405 -1.20 24.03 11.25
C HIS A 405 -0.91 24.01 9.76
N ILE A 406 -1.55 23.05 9.08
CA ILE A 406 -1.51 22.93 7.63
C ILE A 406 -2.85 23.40 7.11
N VAL A 407 -2.83 24.43 6.28
CA VAL A 407 -4.01 25.03 5.68
C VAL A 407 -4.13 24.49 4.27
N LEU A 408 -5.17 23.67 4.06
CA LEU A 408 -5.57 23.15 2.76
C LEU A 408 -6.72 23.99 2.23
N ILE A 409 -6.52 24.59 1.06
CA ILE A 409 -7.49 25.48 0.41
C ILE A 409 -7.90 24.83 -0.90
N ILE A 410 -9.20 24.58 -1.03
CA ILE A 410 -9.83 24.18 -2.28
C ILE A 410 -10.71 25.34 -2.72
N ALA A 411 -10.41 25.88 -3.89
CA ALA A 411 -11.15 27.00 -4.45
C ALA A 411 -11.56 26.70 -5.88
N ASP A 412 -12.80 26.97 -6.22
CA ASP A 412 -13.30 26.93 -7.60
C ASP A 412 -13.80 28.32 -8.04
N ASP A 413 -13.77 28.56 -9.34
CA ASP A 413 -14.29 29.78 -9.97
C ASP A 413 -15.74 29.61 -10.49
N GLY A 414 -16.48 28.69 -9.88
CA GLY A 414 -17.82 28.28 -10.28
C GLY A 414 -18.91 29.29 -9.92
N ARG A 415 -20.14 28.77 -9.76
CA ARG A 415 -21.31 29.60 -9.44
C ARG A 415 -21.38 30.04 -7.97
N GLY A 416 -20.58 29.44 -7.10
CA GLY A 416 -20.67 29.60 -5.66
C GLY A 416 -21.90 28.90 -5.05
N MET A 417 -22.02 29.00 -3.72
CA MET A 417 -23.16 28.45 -2.99
C MET A 417 -24.15 29.57 -2.65
N SER A 418 -25.44 29.39 -2.98
CA SER A 418 -26.47 30.39 -2.70
C SER A 418 -27.07 30.20 -1.30
N PRO A 419 -26.89 31.14 -0.35
CA PRO A 419 -27.40 31.02 1.02
C PRO A 419 -28.93 30.85 1.08
N GLU A 420 -29.65 31.54 0.19
CA GLU A 420 -31.12 31.48 0.11
C GLU A 420 -31.65 30.08 -0.20
N LYS A 421 -31.05 29.38 -1.18
CA LYS A 421 -31.49 28.02 -1.53
C LYS A 421 -31.16 27.02 -0.43
N ILE A 422 -30.06 27.22 0.29
CA ILE A 422 -29.67 26.35 1.40
C ILE A 422 -30.67 26.52 2.55
N ARG A 423 -31.02 27.76 2.91
CA ARG A 423 -32.07 28.05 3.91
C ARG A 423 -33.40 27.42 3.54
N ALA A 424 -33.87 27.63 2.31
CA ALA A 424 -35.14 27.07 1.85
C ALA A 424 -35.16 25.53 1.96
N LYS A 425 -34.06 24.87 1.61
CA LYS A 425 -33.94 23.41 1.66
C LYS A 425 -33.77 22.88 3.10
N ALA A 426 -33.18 23.67 4.00
CA ALA A 426 -33.07 23.34 5.42
C ALA A 426 -34.43 23.41 6.13
N ILE A 427 -35.29 24.39 5.76
CA ILE A 427 -36.68 24.46 6.20
C ILE A 427 -37.46 23.24 5.69
N GLU A 428 -37.35 22.91 4.40
CA GLU A 428 -38.02 21.74 3.80
C GLU A 428 -37.65 20.43 4.51
N LYS A 429 -36.38 20.29 4.92
CA LYS A 429 -35.87 19.14 5.66
C LYS A 429 -36.15 19.19 7.17
N ASN A 430 -36.85 20.21 7.66
CA ASN A 430 -37.13 20.45 9.08
C ASN A 430 -35.86 20.51 9.97
N ILE A 431 -34.73 20.97 9.43
CA ILE A 431 -33.48 21.16 10.19
C ILE A 431 -33.55 22.46 11.01
N ILE A 432 -34.22 23.48 10.46
CA ILE A 432 -34.43 24.79 11.08
C ILE A 432 -35.88 25.23 10.89
N SER A 433 -36.37 26.06 11.81
CA SER A 433 -37.67 26.73 11.67
C SER A 433 -37.61 27.93 10.71
N GLU A 434 -38.77 28.35 10.22
CA GLU A 434 -38.89 29.51 9.33
C GLU A 434 -38.51 30.82 10.04
N GLU A 435 -38.69 30.91 11.36
CA GLU A 435 -38.24 32.03 12.18
C GLU A 435 -36.71 32.07 12.29
N GLU A 436 -36.07 30.93 12.57
CA GLU A 436 -34.61 30.81 12.63
C GLU A 436 -33.97 31.12 11.28
N ALA A 437 -34.53 30.62 10.17
CA ALA A 437 -34.03 30.84 8.83
C ALA A 437 -33.94 32.33 8.43
N ASN A 438 -34.88 33.15 8.91
CA ASN A 438 -34.91 34.59 8.66
C ASN A 438 -33.88 35.38 9.49
N THR A 439 -33.38 34.80 10.58
CA THR A 439 -32.36 35.42 11.45
C THR A 439 -30.92 35.06 11.08
N LEU A 440 -30.72 33.98 10.32
CA LEU A 440 -29.39 33.51 9.93
C LEU A 440 -28.73 34.45 8.91
N ASP A 441 -27.48 34.80 9.19
CA ASP A 441 -26.63 35.49 8.22
C ASP A 441 -26.16 34.54 7.10
N ASP A 442 -25.55 35.09 6.04
CA ASP A 442 -25.10 34.30 4.90
C ASP A 442 -24.07 33.23 5.29
N ARG A 443 -23.22 33.51 6.30
CA ARG A 443 -22.17 32.58 6.74
C ARG A 443 -22.75 31.42 7.56
N GLN A 444 -23.67 31.70 8.46
CA GLN A 444 -24.41 30.73 9.24
C GLN A 444 -25.30 29.87 8.32
N SER A 445 -25.88 30.48 7.28
CA SER A 445 -26.62 29.75 6.25
C SER A 445 -25.75 28.75 5.49
N LEU A 446 -24.49 29.09 5.20
CA LEU A 446 -23.54 28.17 4.58
C LEU A 446 -23.08 27.04 5.53
N ASN A 447 -23.06 27.29 6.84
CA ASN A 447 -22.70 26.25 7.82
C ASN A 447 -23.73 25.12 7.92
N LEU A 448 -24.96 25.30 7.43
CA LEU A 448 -26.00 24.27 7.38
C LEU A 448 -25.70 23.12 6.39
N ILE A 449 -24.58 23.19 5.66
CA ILE A 449 -24.14 22.17 4.72
C ILE A 449 -23.52 20.97 5.45
N PHE A 450 -22.92 21.21 6.61
CA PHE A 450 -22.35 20.21 7.50
C PHE A 450 -23.41 19.70 8.47
#